data_AF-A0A2E3VX85-F1
#
_entry.id   AF-A0A2E3VX85-F1
#
_cell.length_a   1.000
_cell.length_b   1.000
_cell.length_c   1.000
_cell.angle_alpha   90.00
_cell.angle_beta   90.00
_cell.angle_gamma   90.00
#
_symmetry.space_group_name_H-M   'P 1'
#
loop_
_entity.id
_entity.type
_entity.pdbx_description
1 polymer ?
#
loop_
_entity_poly.entity_id
_entity_poly.type
_entity_poly.pdbx_seq_one_letter_code
_entity_poly.pdbx_strand_id
1 'polypeptide(L)'
;MSEEGKSKSKNFKGKNRRPRRGPRKPGPNKNKQGPRKEGGGANKSRRPKSLTPARILQKYDNLLEQHIVARRKLYEMHGRAQGRQLEKIQNNFQTTLEAIRRFETNLKDWQIEVLKEKIDRYPADRQFSATHGLEPKGEEVPFAGDFEDPHLLPTQIEADYSNDTEESIGTIEDYKNYKGL
;
A
#
# COMPACT_ATOMS: atom_id res chain seq x y z
N MET A 1 -12.78 -4.09 76.43
CA MET A 1 -13.17 -5.42 75.93
C MET A 1 -13.47 -5.24 74.45
N SER A 2 -12.47 -5.39 73.57
CA SER A 2 -11.88 -6.64 73.07
C SER A 2 -12.70 -7.24 71.92
N GLU A 3 -11.96 -7.59 70.87
CA GLU A 3 -12.27 -8.48 69.74
C GLU A 3 -12.68 -7.85 68.38
N GLU A 4 -11.63 -7.63 67.56
CA GLU A 4 -11.39 -8.19 66.21
C GLU A 4 -12.59 -8.22 65.24
N GLY A 5 -12.58 -7.60 64.05
CA GLY A 5 -11.53 -7.60 63.05
C GLY A 5 -11.78 -8.68 62.00
N LYS A 6 -12.39 -8.35 60.84
CA LYS A 6 -12.23 -9.09 59.56
C LYS A 6 -12.81 -8.31 58.37
N SER A 7 -11.90 -7.65 57.66
CA SER A 7 -12.09 -7.08 56.33
C SER A 7 -12.28 -8.21 55.30
N LYS A 8 -13.35 -8.14 54.50
CA LYS A 8 -13.54 -9.05 53.36
C LYS A 8 -12.63 -8.60 52.21
N SER A 9 -11.62 -9.41 51.94
CA SER A 9 -10.59 -9.22 50.94
C SER A 9 -11.08 -9.51 49.51
N LYS A 10 -10.35 -8.88 48.58
CA LYS A 10 -10.54 -8.83 47.12
C LYS A 10 -10.32 -10.20 46.47
N ASN A 11 -11.25 -10.64 45.62
CA ASN A 11 -11.04 -11.73 44.66
C ASN A 11 -10.73 -11.16 43.26
N PHE A 12 -9.52 -10.62 43.08
CA PHE A 12 -8.92 -10.44 41.75
C PHE A 12 -8.16 -11.72 41.40
N LYS A 13 -8.80 -12.67 40.72
CA LYS A 13 -8.14 -13.87 40.20
C LYS A 13 -7.23 -13.53 39.02
N GLY A 14 -5.92 -13.60 39.27
CA GLY A 14 -5.02 -14.38 38.42
C GLY A 14 -4.36 -13.69 37.22
N LYS A 15 -3.44 -12.76 37.48
CA LYS A 15 -2.33 -12.45 36.56
C LYS A 15 -1.49 -13.71 36.32
N ASN A 16 -1.54 -14.27 35.11
CA ASN A 16 -0.60 -15.31 34.66
C ASN A 16 0.82 -14.74 34.57
N ARG A 17 1.56 -14.85 35.67
CA ARG A 17 3.01 -14.63 35.72
C ARG A 17 3.69 -15.79 34.98
N ARG A 18 4.28 -15.47 33.83
CA ARG A 18 5.22 -16.36 33.11
C ARG A 18 6.35 -16.80 34.07
N PRO A 19 6.65 -18.09 34.22
CA PRO A 19 7.78 -18.51 35.04
C PRO A 19 9.11 -18.16 34.35
N ARG A 20 10.01 -17.55 35.13
CA ARG A 20 11.41 -17.23 34.80
C ARG A 20 12.14 -18.49 34.31
N ARG A 21 12.85 -18.35 33.18
CA ARG A 21 13.83 -19.31 32.67
C ARG A 21 15.00 -19.43 33.67
N GLY A 22 15.12 -20.58 34.33
CA GLY A 22 16.34 -21.03 35.00
C GLY A 22 17.19 -21.93 34.08
N PRO A 23 18.47 -22.18 34.42
CA PRO A 23 19.46 -22.75 33.50
C PRO A 23 19.27 -24.25 33.25
N ARG A 24 19.53 -24.66 32.01
CA ARG A 24 19.40 -26.03 31.49
C ARG A 24 20.34 -27.00 32.20
N LYS A 25 19.81 -28.10 32.74
CA LYS A 25 20.59 -29.32 33.03
C LYS A 25 20.52 -30.27 31.81
N PRO A 26 21.61 -30.93 31.41
CA PRO A 26 21.58 -31.93 30.35
C PRO A 26 21.12 -33.28 30.94
N GLY A 27 19.98 -33.78 30.48
CA GLY A 27 19.46 -35.10 30.85
C GLY A 27 19.66 -36.09 29.70
N PRO A 28 20.04 -37.35 29.99
CA PRO A 28 20.48 -38.31 28.98
C PRO A 28 19.31 -38.98 28.24
N ASN A 29 19.63 -39.29 26.99
CA ASN A 29 18.91 -40.05 25.97
C ASN A 29 18.04 -41.22 26.48
N LYS A 30 16.75 -41.29 26.09
CA LYS A 30 15.97 -42.54 25.95
C LYS A 30 14.67 -42.34 25.13
N ASN A 31 14.56 -43.18 24.09
CA ASN A 31 13.51 -43.35 23.09
C ASN A 31 12.04 -43.09 23.49
N LYS A 32 11.34 -42.30 22.67
CA LYS A 32 9.97 -42.62 22.21
C LYS A 32 9.88 -42.37 20.70
N GLN A 33 10.30 -43.37 19.92
CA GLN A 33 9.88 -43.50 18.52
C GLN A 33 8.40 -43.87 18.54
N GLY A 34 7.52 -42.87 18.46
CA GLY A 34 6.14 -43.10 18.06
C GLY A 34 6.13 -43.63 16.62
N PRO A 35 5.15 -44.46 16.23
CA PRO A 35 5.09 -44.97 14.87
C PRO A 35 5.01 -43.79 13.92
N ARG A 36 6.07 -43.58 13.13
CA ARG A 36 6.01 -42.71 11.95
C ARG A 36 4.91 -43.33 11.11
N LYS A 37 3.73 -42.72 11.10
CA LYS A 37 2.79 -42.93 10.00
C LYS A 37 3.55 -42.53 8.75
N GLU A 38 4.09 -43.53 8.06
CA GLU A 38 4.35 -43.51 6.63
C GLU A 38 3.01 -43.31 5.93
N GLY A 39 2.44 -42.12 6.12
CA GLY A 39 1.48 -41.57 5.20
C GLY A 39 2.30 -41.26 3.96
N GLY A 40 2.41 -42.24 3.08
CA GLY A 40 2.68 -42.05 1.66
C GLY A 40 1.64 -41.08 1.11
N GLY A 41 1.82 -39.80 1.41
CA GLY A 41 1.15 -38.70 0.78
C GLY A 41 1.70 -38.70 -0.62
N ALA A 42 0.98 -39.40 -1.50
CA ALA A 42 1.21 -39.45 -2.92
C ALA A 42 1.84 -38.13 -3.36
N ASN A 43 3.07 -38.20 -3.85
CA ASN A 43 3.59 -37.24 -4.79
C ASN A 43 2.60 -37.28 -5.96
N LYS A 44 1.47 -36.56 -5.81
CA LYS A 44 0.57 -36.18 -6.89
C LYS A 44 1.45 -35.37 -7.79
N SER A 45 2.09 -36.07 -8.72
CA SER A 45 2.52 -35.62 -10.02
C SER A 45 2.36 -34.11 -10.14
N ARG A 46 3.38 -33.39 -9.65
CA ARG A 46 3.61 -31.97 -9.98
C ARG A 46 4.03 -31.89 -11.45
N ARG A 47 3.35 -32.64 -12.33
CA ARG A 47 3.48 -32.45 -13.77
C ARG A 47 3.15 -30.99 -14.00
N PRO A 48 4.00 -30.24 -14.72
CA PRO A 48 3.66 -28.92 -15.18
C PRO A 48 2.47 -29.12 -16.13
N LYS A 49 1.26 -29.00 -15.58
CA LYS A 49 0.04 -28.95 -16.38
C LYS A 49 0.23 -27.69 -17.19
N SER A 50 0.43 -27.85 -18.49
CA SER A 50 0.50 -26.75 -19.45
C SER A 50 -0.56 -25.71 -19.07
N LEU A 51 -0.17 -24.44 -19.09
CA LEU A 51 -1.08 -23.35 -18.76
C LEU A 51 -2.23 -23.39 -19.77
N THR A 52 -3.40 -23.89 -19.35
CA THR A 52 -4.62 -23.80 -20.13
C THR A 52 -5.11 -22.34 -20.15
N PRO A 53 -5.89 -21.91 -21.15
CA PRO A 53 -6.48 -20.57 -21.21
C PRO A 53 -7.10 -20.13 -19.87
N ALA A 54 -7.98 -20.96 -19.30
CA ALA A 54 -8.62 -20.68 -18.01
C ALA A 54 -7.63 -20.47 -16.85
N ARG A 55 -6.50 -21.18 -16.85
CA ARG A 55 -5.48 -21.05 -15.79
C ARG A 55 -4.62 -19.81 -15.93
N ILE A 56 -4.40 -19.35 -17.16
CA ILE A 56 -3.71 -18.07 -17.42
C ILE A 56 -4.56 -16.95 -16.81
N LEU A 57 -5.85 -16.95 -17.12
CA LEU A 57 -6.80 -15.96 -16.58
C LEU A 57 -6.89 -16.03 -15.06
N GLN A 58 -7.06 -17.23 -14.49
CA GLN A 58 -7.12 -17.40 -13.03
C GLN A 58 -5.83 -16.95 -12.35
N LYS A 59 -4.67 -17.24 -12.94
CA LYS A 59 -3.38 -16.80 -12.38
C LYS A 59 -3.23 -15.28 -12.45
N TYR A 60 -3.65 -14.67 -13.55
CA TYR A 60 -3.67 -13.22 -13.69
C TYR A 60 -4.56 -12.56 -12.63
N ASP A 61 -5.79 -13.05 -12.46
CA ASP A 61 -6.73 -12.52 -11.47
C ASP A 61 -6.17 -12.60 -10.05
N ASN A 62 -5.59 -13.73 -9.69
CA ASN A 62 -4.97 -13.91 -8.37
C ASN A 62 -3.82 -12.91 -8.13
N LEU A 63 -2.99 -12.64 -9.15
CA LEU A 63 -1.89 -11.67 -9.04
C LEU A 63 -2.43 -10.25 -8.96
N LEU A 64 -3.47 -9.93 -9.73
CA LEU A 64 -4.15 -8.65 -9.71
C LEU A 64 -4.81 -8.37 -8.35
N GLU A 65 -5.53 -9.35 -7.79
CA GLU A 65 -6.14 -9.25 -6.46
C GLU A 65 -5.08 -8.98 -5.38
N GLN A 66 -3.95 -9.70 -5.41
CA GLN A 66 -2.84 -9.46 -4.49
C GLN A 66 -2.29 -8.04 -4.62
N HIS A 67 -2.14 -7.54 -5.84
CA HIS A 67 -1.66 -6.19 -6.08
C HIS A 67 -2.67 -5.13 -5.61
N ILE A 68 -3.97 -5.32 -5.84
CA ILE A 68 -5.03 -4.41 -5.36
C ILE A 68 -5.02 -4.34 -3.82
N VAL A 69 -4.89 -5.47 -3.14
CA VAL A 69 -4.79 -5.51 -1.66
C VAL A 69 -3.53 -4.80 -1.18
N ALA A 70 -2.38 -5.04 -1.83
CA ALA A 70 -1.12 -4.38 -1.48
C ALA A 70 -1.19 -2.86 -1.72
N ARG A 71 -1.78 -2.44 -2.85
CA ARG A 71 -2.02 -1.03 -3.21
C ARG A 71 -2.90 -0.33 -2.17
N ARG A 72 -4.04 -0.93 -1.82
CA ARG A 72 -4.93 -0.41 -0.77
C ARG A 72 -4.17 -0.23 0.55
N LYS A 73 -3.42 -1.25 0.97
CA LYS A 73 -2.66 -1.23 2.22
C LYS A 73 -1.57 -0.16 2.23
N LEU A 74 -0.92 0.07 1.09
CA LEU A 74 0.07 1.14 0.93
C LEU A 74 -0.56 2.50 1.21
N TYR A 75 -1.64 2.85 0.52
CA TYR A 75 -2.28 4.15 0.69
C TYR A 75 -2.94 4.33 2.06
N GLU A 76 -3.50 3.27 2.64
CA GLU A 76 -4.08 3.31 3.98
C GLU A 76 -3.04 3.58 5.08
N MET A 77 -1.81 3.08 4.88
CA MET A 77 -0.72 3.18 5.86
C MET A 77 0.30 4.28 5.54
N HIS A 78 0.25 4.90 4.36
CA HIS A 78 1.26 5.86 3.88
C HIS A 78 1.47 7.05 4.85
N GLY A 79 0.41 7.49 5.55
CA GLY A 79 0.49 8.53 6.58
C GLY A 79 0.52 8.03 8.03
N ARG A 80 0.31 6.72 8.26
CA ARG A 80 0.15 6.13 9.61
C ARG A 80 1.33 5.28 10.05
N ALA A 81 1.95 4.55 9.13
CA ALA A 81 3.13 3.74 9.39
C ALA A 81 4.39 4.56 9.16
N GLN A 82 5.43 4.29 9.96
CA GLN A 82 6.74 4.93 9.83
C GLN A 82 7.86 3.88 9.87
N GLY A 83 9.00 4.21 9.26
CA GLY A 83 10.21 3.39 9.22
C GLY A 83 9.99 2.01 8.59
N ARG A 84 10.50 0.96 9.26
CA ARG A 84 10.52 -0.43 8.74
C ARG A 84 9.15 -0.99 8.35
N GLN A 85 8.07 -0.49 8.95
CA GLN A 85 6.73 -0.96 8.59
C GLN A 85 6.29 -0.41 7.24
N LEU A 86 6.56 0.86 6.97
CA LEU A 86 6.26 1.50 5.69
C LEU A 86 7.09 0.89 4.57
N GLU A 87 8.39 0.68 4.81
CA GLU A 87 9.29 0.00 3.87
C GLU A 87 8.79 -1.40 3.50
N LYS A 88 8.35 -2.21 4.47
CA LYS A 88 7.76 -3.53 4.20
C LYS A 88 6.51 -3.46 3.32
N ILE A 89 5.67 -2.44 3.53
CA ILE A 89 4.44 -2.27 2.75
C ILE A 89 4.77 -1.82 1.32
N GLN A 90 5.72 -0.90 1.16
CA GLN A 90 6.24 -0.48 -0.14
C GLN A 90 6.87 -1.65 -0.91
N ASN A 91 7.74 -2.42 -0.25
CA ASN A 91 8.37 -3.59 -0.87
C ASN A 91 7.33 -4.63 -1.31
N ASN A 92 6.28 -4.86 -0.51
CA ASN A 92 5.18 -5.75 -0.91
C ASN A 92 4.42 -5.21 -2.14
N PHE A 93 4.12 -3.92 -2.17
CA PHE A 93 3.50 -3.28 -3.32
C PHE A 93 4.34 -3.43 -4.60
N GLN A 94 5.65 -3.16 -4.51
CA GLN A 94 6.58 -3.34 -5.64
C GLN A 94 6.67 -4.81 -6.06
N THR A 95 6.79 -5.73 -5.11
CA THR A 95 6.90 -7.17 -5.38
C THR A 95 5.67 -7.70 -6.12
N THR A 96 4.46 -7.29 -5.72
CA THR A 96 3.22 -7.70 -6.39
C THR A 96 3.09 -7.10 -7.79
N LEU A 97 3.49 -5.84 -7.97
CA LEU A 97 3.51 -5.17 -9.27
C LEU A 97 4.50 -5.85 -10.24
N GLU A 98 5.71 -6.16 -9.75
CA GLU A 98 6.69 -6.91 -10.52
C GLU A 98 6.20 -8.32 -10.86
N ALA A 99 5.48 -9.00 -9.96
CA ALA A 99 4.94 -10.33 -10.23
C ALA A 99 3.93 -10.32 -11.38
N ILE A 100 3.11 -9.27 -11.51
CA ILE A 100 2.20 -9.08 -12.65
C ILE A 100 3.01 -8.85 -13.93
N ARG A 101 3.94 -7.89 -13.93
CA ARG A 101 4.76 -7.58 -15.12
C ARG A 101 5.56 -8.79 -15.59
N ARG A 102 6.23 -9.49 -14.67
CA ARG A 102 6.97 -10.72 -14.97
C ARG A 102 6.05 -11.82 -15.48
N PHE A 103 4.79 -11.87 -15.05
CA PHE A 103 3.83 -12.82 -15.59
C PHE A 103 3.51 -12.47 -17.04
N GLU A 104 3.15 -11.21 -17.32
CA GLU A 104 2.83 -10.70 -18.66
C GLU A 104 3.98 -10.87 -19.65
N THR A 105 5.22 -10.55 -19.26
CA THR A 105 6.40 -10.67 -20.14
C THR A 105 6.79 -12.11 -20.46
N ASN A 106 6.41 -13.08 -19.60
CA ASN A 106 6.75 -14.49 -19.78
C ASN A 106 5.62 -15.29 -20.46
N LEU A 107 4.54 -14.64 -20.89
CA LEU A 107 3.49 -15.28 -21.67
C LEU A 107 3.94 -15.51 -23.12
N LYS A 108 3.48 -16.61 -23.72
CA LYS A 108 3.61 -16.85 -25.16
C LYS A 108 2.57 -16.03 -25.92
N ASP A 109 2.81 -15.77 -27.21
CA ASP A 109 1.92 -14.95 -28.06
C ASP A 109 0.44 -15.36 -27.98
N TRP A 110 0.14 -16.64 -28.14
CA TRP A 110 -1.24 -17.15 -28.02
C TRP A 110 -1.85 -16.96 -26.63
N GLN A 111 -1.04 -16.91 -25.56
CA GLN A 111 -1.50 -16.67 -24.20
C GLN A 111 -1.79 -15.19 -23.95
N ILE A 112 -1.05 -14.31 -24.61
CA ILE A 112 -1.26 -12.87 -24.60
C ILE A 112 -2.60 -12.55 -25.27
N GLU A 113 -2.93 -13.19 -26.39
CA GLU A 113 -4.21 -13.02 -27.07
C GLU A 113 -5.39 -13.38 -26.17
N VAL A 114 -5.34 -14.54 -25.50
CA VAL A 114 -6.35 -14.97 -24.52
C VAL A 114 -6.51 -13.95 -23.38
N LEU A 115 -5.39 -13.39 -22.91
CA LEU A 115 -5.43 -12.39 -21.85
C LEU A 115 -5.99 -11.05 -22.35
N LYS A 116 -5.60 -10.61 -23.54
CA LYS A 116 -6.10 -9.39 -24.19
C LYS A 116 -7.59 -9.45 -24.44
N GLU A 117 -8.12 -10.57 -24.90
CA GLU A 117 -9.57 -10.76 -25.11
C GLU A 117 -10.36 -10.52 -23.81
N LYS A 118 -9.80 -10.88 -22.66
CA LYS A 118 -10.42 -10.61 -21.36
C LYS A 118 -10.28 -9.15 -20.93
N ILE A 119 -9.09 -8.58 -21.05
CA ILE A 119 -8.78 -7.22 -20.56
C ILE A 119 -9.46 -6.17 -21.45
N ASP A 120 -9.28 -6.29 -22.76
CA ASP A 120 -9.79 -5.37 -23.79
C ASP A 120 -11.11 -5.88 -24.39
N ARG A 121 -11.96 -6.52 -23.57
CA ARG A 121 -13.20 -7.12 -24.05
C ARG A 121 -14.14 -6.12 -24.72
N TYR A 122 -14.10 -4.86 -24.30
CA TYR A 122 -14.89 -3.78 -24.88
C TYR A 122 -13.96 -2.83 -25.65
N PRO A 123 -14.17 -2.66 -26.97
CA PRO A 123 -13.43 -1.65 -27.71
C PRO A 123 -13.79 -0.26 -27.20
N ALA A 124 -12.86 0.68 -27.32
CA ALA A 124 -13.12 2.08 -27.02
C ALA A 124 -14.32 2.58 -27.84
N ASP A 125 -15.27 3.24 -27.19
CA ASP A 125 -16.38 3.89 -27.89
C ASP A 125 -15.83 5.07 -28.72
N ARG A 126 -15.99 4.97 -30.03
CA ARG A 126 -15.57 5.98 -31.01
C ARG A 126 -16.73 6.50 -31.83
N GLN A 127 -17.98 6.21 -31.44
CA GLN A 127 -19.16 6.60 -32.22
C GLN A 127 -19.24 8.12 -32.40
N PHE A 128 -18.99 8.87 -31.33
CA PHE A 128 -18.99 10.33 -31.38
C PHE A 128 -17.93 10.88 -32.34
N SER A 129 -16.66 10.45 -32.18
CA SER A 129 -15.55 10.88 -33.03
C SER A 129 -15.75 10.52 -34.50
N ALA A 130 -16.24 9.30 -34.78
CA ALA A 130 -16.52 8.85 -36.13
C ALA A 130 -17.65 9.66 -36.79
N THR A 131 -18.67 10.04 -36.02
CA THR A 131 -19.81 10.85 -36.53
C THR A 131 -19.40 12.30 -36.80
N HIS A 132 -18.48 12.85 -36.00
CA HIS A 132 -18.07 14.26 -36.08
C HIS A 132 -16.75 14.47 -36.86
N GLY A 133 -16.18 13.40 -37.45
CA GLY A 133 -14.91 13.49 -38.19
C GLY A 133 -13.71 13.91 -37.34
N LEU A 134 -13.76 13.67 -36.03
CA LEU A 134 -12.69 14.02 -35.10
C LEU A 134 -11.67 12.88 -35.04
N GLU A 135 -10.37 13.21 -35.05
CA GLU A 135 -9.35 12.21 -34.75
C GLU A 135 -9.51 11.75 -33.29
N PRO A 136 -9.49 10.44 -32.99
CA PRO A 136 -9.57 9.90 -31.63
C PRO A 136 -8.20 10.01 -30.93
N LYS A 137 -7.60 11.20 -30.97
CA LYS A 137 -6.39 11.57 -30.24
C LYS A 137 -6.77 12.73 -29.33
N GLY A 138 -6.39 12.65 -28.05
CA GLY A 138 -6.45 13.82 -27.19
C GLY A 138 -5.44 14.86 -27.68
N GLU A 139 -5.76 16.14 -27.51
CA GLU A 139 -4.79 17.20 -27.72
C GLU A 139 -3.58 16.98 -26.79
N GLU A 140 -2.36 17.08 -27.35
CA GLU A 140 -1.13 16.96 -26.58
C GLU A 140 -0.95 18.25 -25.76
N VAL A 141 -1.45 18.25 -24.53
CA VAL A 141 -1.24 19.37 -23.61
C VAL A 141 0.21 19.31 -23.08
N PRO A 142 1.03 20.34 -23.29
CA PRO A 142 2.37 20.37 -22.71
C PRO A 142 2.27 20.37 -21.18
N PHE A 143 3.06 19.52 -20.51
CA PHE A 143 3.10 19.44 -19.04
C PHE A 143 4.13 20.38 -18.42
N ALA A 144 5.06 20.91 -19.23
CA ALA A 144 6.11 21.83 -18.79
C ALA A 144 6.12 23.06 -19.71
N GLY A 145 6.18 24.24 -19.10
CA GLY A 145 6.15 25.54 -19.77
C GLY A 145 5.77 26.66 -18.79
N ASP A 146 5.84 27.90 -19.25
CA ASP A 146 5.29 29.04 -18.53
C ASP A 146 3.77 29.03 -18.76
N PHE A 147 3.04 28.50 -17.79
CA PHE A 147 1.58 28.56 -17.76
C PHE A 147 1.15 29.79 -16.97
N GLU A 148 0.16 30.51 -17.48
CA GLU A 148 -0.50 31.55 -16.70
C GLU A 148 -1.18 30.88 -15.50
N ASP A 149 -0.72 31.22 -14.29
CA ASP A 149 -1.36 30.74 -13.06
C ASP A 149 -2.75 31.37 -12.95
N PRO A 150 -3.84 30.59 -13.03
CA PRO A 150 -5.19 31.13 -12.97
C PRO A 150 -5.53 31.75 -11.60
N HIS A 151 -4.69 31.56 -10.58
CA HIS A 151 -4.85 32.13 -9.26
C HIS A 151 -4.14 33.47 -9.06
N LEU A 152 -3.32 33.91 -10.01
CA LEU A 152 -2.68 35.22 -9.98
C LEU A 152 -3.55 36.25 -10.69
N LEU A 153 -3.74 37.40 -10.06
CA LEU A 153 -4.35 38.55 -10.72
C LEU A 153 -3.34 39.19 -11.69
N PRO A 154 -3.79 39.80 -12.80
CA PRO A 154 -2.90 40.52 -13.72
C PRO A 154 -2.03 41.56 -13.00
N THR A 155 -2.60 42.25 -12.01
CA THR A 155 -1.90 43.25 -11.19
C THR A 155 -0.79 42.68 -10.33
N GLN A 156 -0.84 41.39 -9.99
CA GLN A 156 0.20 40.71 -9.20
C GLN A 156 1.32 40.17 -10.08
N ILE A 157 1.02 39.81 -11.33
CA ILE A 157 2.00 39.37 -12.33
C ILE A 157 2.84 40.57 -12.82
N GLU A 158 2.20 41.73 -12.97
CA GLU A 158 2.84 42.98 -13.41
C GLU A 158 3.67 43.67 -12.32
N ALA A 159 3.44 43.33 -11.05
CA ALA A 159 4.11 43.97 -9.92
C ALA A 159 5.52 43.37 -9.69
N ASP A 160 6.53 44.23 -9.71
CA ASP A 160 7.90 43.86 -9.38
C ASP A 160 8.20 44.15 -7.89
N TYR A 161 8.08 43.12 -7.07
CA TYR A 161 8.37 43.18 -5.63
C TYR A 161 9.87 43.01 -5.32
N SER A 162 10.74 42.90 -6.34
CA SER A 162 12.18 42.66 -6.12
C SER A 162 12.89 43.80 -5.38
N ASN A 163 12.35 45.02 -5.46
CA ASN A 163 12.86 46.23 -4.81
C ASN A 163 12.07 46.62 -3.55
N ASP A 164 11.09 45.80 -3.16
CA ASP A 164 10.35 46.03 -1.93
C ASP A 164 11.25 45.73 -0.72
N THR A 165 11.77 46.82 -0.16
CA THR A 165 12.59 46.80 1.06
C THR A 165 11.79 47.25 2.28
N GLU A 166 10.46 47.40 2.17
CA GLU A 166 9.60 47.61 3.32
C GLU A 166 9.56 46.32 4.13
N GLU A 167 10.51 46.19 5.04
CA GLU A 167 10.43 45.23 6.13
C GLU A 167 9.11 45.50 6.86
N SER A 168 8.17 44.56 6.82
CA SER A 168 7.01 44.56 7.70
C SER A 168 7.45 44.23 9.13
N ILE A 169 8.29 45.09 9.70
CA ILE A 169 8.72 45.09 11.09
C ILE A 169 8.04 46.30 11.73
N GLY A 170 6.80 46.08 12.17
CA GLY A 170 6.22 46.94 13.19
C GLY A 170 6.71 46.48 14.55
N THR A 171 7.32 47.37 15.31
CA THR A 171 7.54 47.11 16.74
C THR A 171 6.21 47.17 17.49
N ILE A 172 6.16 46.59 18.69
CA ILE A 172 4.95 46.67 19.55
C ILE A 172 4.56 48.13 19.87
N GLU A 173 5.52 49.05 19.76
CA GLU A 173 5.34 50.50 19.95
C GLU A 173 4.59 51.13 18.76
N ASP A 174 4.91 50.72 17.52
CA ASP A 174 4.21 51.15 16.31
C ASP A 174 2.74 50.71 16.32
N TYR A 175 2.46 49.50 16.83
CA TYR A 175 1.10 49.00 17.01
C TYR A 175 0.30 49.85 18.00
N LYS A 176 0.91 50.23 19.12
CA LYS A 176 0.27 51.07 20.15
C LYS A 176 -0.01 52.47 19.62
N ASN A 177 0.93 53.07 18.90
CA ASN A 177 0.75 54.36 18.24
C ASN A 177 -0.38 54.33 17.20
N TYR A 178 -0.46 53.27 16.36
CA TYR A 178 -1.55 53.12 15.40
C TYR A 178 -2.92 52.92 16.05
N LYS A 179 -2.97 52.20 17.18
CA LYS A 179 -4.22 51.94 17.92
C LYS A 179 -4.59 52.99 18.97
N GLY A 180 -3.74 54.00 19.18
CA GLY A 180 -3.95 55.04 20.19
C GLY A 180 -4.01 54.49 21.62
N LEU A 181 -3.20 53.48 21.92
CA LEU A 181 -3.10 52.79 23.23
C LEU A 181 -1.88 53.23 24.03
#